data_AF-A0AAV5JKQ0-F1
#
_entry.id   AF-A0AAV5JKQ0-F1
#
_cell.length_a   1.000
_cell.length_b   1.000
_cell.length_c   1.000
_cell.angle_alpha   90.00
_cell.angle_beta   90.00
_cell.angle_gamma   90.00
#
_symmetry.space_group_name_H-M   'P 1'
#
loop_
_entity.id
_entity.type
_entity.pdbx_description
1 polymer ?
#
loop_
_entity_poly.entity_id
_entity_poly.type
_entity_poly.pdbx_seq_one_letter_code
_entity_poly.pdbx_strand_id
1 'polypeptide(L)' 'MNLIRSNPISSSEVGAAVLRAAVSEELAEGHGDVGPKELMHMSKDETVEYVTRNMWYPVYSPLVHEK' A
#
# COMPACT_ATOMS: atom_id res chain seq x y z
N MET A 1 -6.61 -1.46 -28.11
CA MET A 1 -6.96 -0.43 -27.11
C MET A 1 -7.35 -1.13 -25.82
N ASN A 2 -6.41 -1.33 -24.89
CA ASN A 2 -6.71 -1.90 -23.57
C ASN A 2 -6.36 -0.86 -22.50
N LEU A 3 -7.35 -0.03 -22.19
CA LEU A 3 -7.26 1.07 -21.22
C LEU A 3 -7.67 0.59 -19.81
N ILE A 4 -7.14 -0.54 -19.36
CA ILE A 4 -7.33 -1.06 -17.98
C ILE A 4 -5.99 -1.03 -17.25
N ARG A 5 -5.32 0.13 -17.25
CA ARG A 5 -4.18 0.39 -16.35
C ARG A 5 -4.49 1.63 -15.52
N SER A 6 -5.49 1.53 -14.65
CA SER A 6 -5.69 2.53 -13.61
C SER A 6 -4.68 2.26 -12.48
N ASN A 7 -3.47 2.71 -12.77
CA ASN A 7 -2.36 3.13 -11.93
C ASN A 7 -2.36 2.70 -10.43
N PRO A 8 -1.54 1.71 -10.00
CA PRO A 8 -1.31 1.46 -8.57
C PRO A 8 -0.79 2.71 -7.82
N ILE A 9 -0.15 3.63 -8.56
CA ILE A 9 0.40 4.90 -8.06
C ILE A 9 -0.69 5.78 -7.42
N SER A 10 -1.90 5.86 -7.99
CA SER A 10 -2.93 6.75 -7.43
C SER A 10 -3.58 6.18 -6.16
N SER A 11 -3.69 4.85 -6.08
CA SER A 11 -4.26 4.20 -4.89
C SER A 11 -3.28 4.20 -3.72
N SER A 12 -1.98 4.08 -3.98
CA SER A 12 -0.97 4.12 -2.91
C SER A 12 -0.77 5.53 -2.35
N GLU A 13 -0.87 6.58 -3.17
CA GLU A 13 -0.85 7.97 -2.70
C GLU A 13 -2.03 8.29 -1.78
N VAL A 14 -3.25 7.87 -2.15
CA VAL A 14 -4.43 8.02 -1.30
C VAL A 14 -4.28 7.20 -0.02
N GLY A 15 -3.84 5.94 -0.13
CA GLY A 15 -3.59 5.09 1.03
C GLY A 15 -2.54 5.69 1.97
N ALA A 16 -1.49 6.31 1.45
CA ALA A 16 -0.47 6.98 2.25
C ALA A 16 -1.01 8.24 2.94
N ALA A 17 -1.89 9.01 2.28
CA ALA A 17 -2.54 10.16 2.90
C ALA A 17 -3.45 9.73 4.06
N VAL A 18 -4.25 8.67 3.87
CA VAL A 18 -5.12 8.11 4.93
C VAL A 18 -4.28 7.55 6.08
N LEU A 19 -3.21 6.81 5.78
CA LEU A 19 -2.33 6.26 6.80
C LEU A 19 -1.68 7.36 7.65
N ARG A 20 -1.16 8.43 7.03
CA ARG A 20 -0.60 9.57 7.77
C ARG A 20 -1.64 10.28 8.64
N ALA A 21 -2.88 10.41 8.16
CA ALA A 21 -3.96 10.98 8.96
C ALA A 21 -4.26 10.11 10.20
N ALA A 22 -4.37 8.80 10.01
CA ALA A 22 -4.60 7.86 11.11
C ALA A 22 -3.44 7.84 12.13
N VAL A 23 -2.19 7.98 11.66
CA VAL A 23 -1.01 8.12 12.54
C VAL A 23 -1.05 9.43 13.34
N SER A 24 -1.43 10.55 12.70
CA SER A 24 -1.55 11.85 13.38
C SER A 24 -2.66 11.88 14.43
N GLU A 25 -3.72 11.09 14.24
CA GLU A 25 -4.82 10.95 15.19
C GLU A 25 -4.58 9.84 16.22
N GLU A 26 -3.39 9.24 16.23
CA GLU A 26 -3.02 8.12 17.12
C GLU A 26 -3.94 6.88 16.97
N LEU A 27 -4.64 6.77 15.84
CA LEU A 27 -5.54 5.66 15.49
C LEU A 27 -4.80 4.48 14.84
N ALA A 28 -3.54 4.68 14.42
CA ALA A 28 -2.75 3.65 13.76
C ALA A 28 -1.93 2.83 14.78
N GLU A 29 -2.36 1.59 15.02
CA GLU A 29 -1.67 0.66 15.94
C GLU A 29 -0.40 0.01 15.33
N GLY A 30 -0.24 0.04 14.01
CA GLY A 30 0.82 -0.68 13.30
C GLY A 30 0.47 -2.13 12.98
N HIS A 31 1.30 -2.81 12.20
CA HIS A 31 1.12 -4.22 11.85
C HIS A 31 2.47 -4.92 11.59
N GLY A 32 2.64 -6.11 12.17
CA GLY A 32 3.86 -6.91 12.05
C GLY A 32 5.04 -6.25 12.77
N ASP A 33 6.14 -6.05 12.06
CA ASP A 33 7.36 -5.42 12.60
C ASP A 33 7.26 -3.90 12.70
N VAL A 34 6.24 -3.28 12.07
CA VAL A 34 6.10 -1.82 12.01
C VAL A 34 5.09 -1.34 13.05
N GLY A 35 5.58 -0.67 14.08
CA GLY A 35 4.77 -0.08 15.16
C GLY A 35 4.38 1.40 14.92
N PRO A 36 3.55 1.99 15.80
CA PRO A 36 3.06 3.36 15.67
C PRO A 36 4.19 4.40 15.62
N LYS A 37 5.25 4.18 16.41
CA LYS A 37 6.43 5.04 16.45
C LYS A 37 7.19 5.03 15.13
N GLU A 38 7.28 3.89 14.46
CA GLU A 38 7.96 3.80 13.17
C GLU A 38 7.12 4.45 12.07
N LEU A 39 5.80 4.25 12.09
CA LEU A 39 4.87 4.94 11.19
C LEU A 39 4.94 6.47 11.33
N MET A 40 5.14 7.00 12.53
CA MET A 40 5.33 8.45 12.77
C MET A 40 6.63 9.01 12.18
N HIS A 41 7.69 8.20 12.09
CA HIS A 41 8.99 8.65 11.58
C HIS A 41 9.13 8.44 10.07
N MET A 42 8.16 7.82 9.40
CA MET A 42 8.19 7.63 7.96
C MET A 42 8.01 8.95 7.22
N SER A 43 8.88 9.19 6.24
CA SER A 43 8.69 10.24 5.25
C SER A 43 7.52 9.92 4.32
N LYS A 44 7.07 10.93 3.56
CA LYS A 44 5.97 10.79 2.61
C LYS A 44 6.23 9.67 1.58
N ASP A 45 7.44 9.60 1.06
CA ASP A 45 7.80 8.62 0.02
C ASP A 45 7.90 7.22 0.61
N GLU A 46 8.48 7.07 1.79
CA GLU A 46 8.51 5.80 2.53
C GLU A 46 7.10 5.30 2.88
N THR A 47 6.19 6.20 3.20
CA THR A 47 4.78 5.86 3.46
C THR A 47 4.11 5.31 2.20
N VAL A 48 4.33 5.96 1.05
CA VAL A 48 3.77 5.51 -0.24
C VAL A 48 4.34 4.15 -0.62
N GLU A 49 5.64 3.94 -0.42
CA GLU A 49 6.29 2.66 -0.67
C GLU A 49 5.78 1.57 0.28
N TYR A 50 5.63 1.87 1.57
CA TYR A 50 5.08 0.96 2.58
C TYR A 50 3.65 0.54 2.23
N VAL A 51 2.80 1.50 1.88
CA VAL A 51 1.42 1.22 1.42
C VAL A 51 1.46 0.37 0.16
N THR A 52 2.28 0.72 -0.83
CA THR A 52 2.38 -0.02 -2.10
C THR A 52 2.80 -1.47 -1.89
N ARG A 53 3.78 -1.71 -1.01
CA ARG A 53 4.26 -3.07 -0.68
C ARG A 53 3.22 -3.90 0.08
N ASN A 54 2.37 -3.26 0.88
CA ASN A 54 1.30 -3.92 1.62
C ASN A 54 -0.03 -3.98 0.85
N MET A 55 -0.14 -3.34 -0.32
CA MET A 55 -1.32 -3.48 -1.17
C MET A 55 -1.34 -4.89 -1.77
N TRP A 56 -2.51 -5.53 -1.71
CA TRP A 56 -2.71 -6.85 -2.28
C TRP A 56 -2.54 -6.81 -3.81
N TYR A 57 -1.59 -7.60 -4.33
CA TYR A 57 -1.36 -7.75 -5.76
C TYR A 57 -1.74 -9.17 -6.21
N PRO A 58 -2.83 -9.35 -6.96
CA PRO A 58 -3.22 -10.67 -7.41
C PRO A 58 -2.33 -11.12 -8.57
N VAL A 59 -1.28 -11.88 -8.26
CA VAL A 59 -0.59 -12.69 -9.27
C VAL A 59 -1.41 -13.95 -9.51
N TYR A 60 -2.26 -13.93 -10.55
CA TYR A 60 -2.95 -15.14 -10.97
C TYR A 60 -2.01 -16.01 -11.79
N SER A 61 -1.78 -17.24 -11.34
CA SER A 61 -1.13 -18.25 -12.18
C SER A 61 -1.96 -18.48 -13.43
N PRO A 62 -1.35 -18.55 -14.63
CA PRO A 62 -2.09 -18.82 -15.85
C PRO A 62 -2.79 -20.17 -15.71
N LEU A 63 -4.12 -20.17 -15.81
CA LEU A 63 -4.98 -21.36 -15.74
C LEU A 63 -4.84 -22.29 -16.96
N VAL A 64 -3.80 -22.12 -17.77
CA VAL A 64 -3.59 -22.91 -18.98
C VAL A 64 -2.97 -24.24 -18.55
N HIS A 65 -3.79 -25.28 -18.49
CA HIS A 65 -3.27 -26.64 -18.57
C HIS A 65 -2.73 -26.85 -19.98
N GLU A 66 -1.44 -27.19 -20.09
CA GLU A 66 -0.89 -27.72 -21.33
C GLU A 66 -1.63 -29.00 -21.71
N LYS A 67 -1.88 -29.16 -23.02
CA LYS A 67 -2.63 -30.29 -23.59
C LYS A 67 -1.69 -31.43 -23.96
#